data_AF-U3UAN7-F1
#
_entry.id   AF-U3UAN7-F1
#
_cell.length_a   1.000
_cell.length_b   1.000
_cell.length_c   1.000
_cell.angle_alpha   90.00
_cell.angle_beta   90.00
_cell.angle_gamma   90.00
#
_symmetry.space_group_name_H-M   'P 1'
#
loop_
_entity.id
_entity.type
_entity.pdbx_description
1 polymer ?
#
loop_
_entity_poly.entity_id
_entity_poly.type
_entity_poly.pdbx_seq_one_letter_code
_entity_poly.pdbx_strand_id
1 'polypeptide(L)'
;MHAPMSIEKEFDSSTPYLYQAVAKGQTLKSAEIKWYRINDAGKEEPYFVIQLEGEKVSSISPGMANTKINSLSQLNHLEVVSLMYDSITWHYLDGNIRFSDAWNER
;
A
#
# COMPACT_ATOMS: atom_id res chain seq x y z
N MET A 1 18.81 -1.56 -3.37
CA MET A 1 17.94 -2.72 -3.68
C MET A 1 16.64 -2.48 -2.95
N HIS A 2 15.52 -2.30 -3.65
CA HIS A 2 14.23 -2.04 -3.02
C HIS A 2 13.52 -3.36 -2.67
N ALA A 3 12.71 -3.32 -1.61
CA ALA A 3 11.77 -4.38 -1.27
C ALA A 3 10.36 -3.98 -1.72
N PRO A 4 9.46 -4.95 -1.96
CA PRO A 4 8.06 -4.65 -2.23
C PRO A 4 7.45 -3.79 -1.14
N MET A 5 6.55 -2.88 -1.53
CA MET A 5 5.73 -2.11 -0.59
C MET A 5 4.46 -2.92 -0.29
N SER A 6 4.22 -3.25 0.97
CA SER A 6 3.07 -4.06 1.37
C SER A 6 2.05 -3.25 2.15
N ILE A 7 0.78 -3.40 1.81
CA ILE A 7 -0.36 -2.86 2.56
C ILE A 7 -1.27 -4.00 3.00
N GLU A 8 -1.79 -3.89 4.22
CA GLU A 8 -2.84 -4.77 4.73
C GLU A 8 -4.18 -4.03 4.68
N LYS A 9 -5.19 -4.67 4.12
CA LYS A 9 -6.54 -4.12 4.00
C LYS A 9 -7.59 -5.21 4.24
N GLU A 10 -8.81 -4.81 4.56
CA GLU A 10 -9.94 -5.74 4.56
C GLU A 10 -10.33 -6.14 3.14
N PHE A 11 -11.01 -7.27 2.99
CA PHE A 11 -11.68 -7.61 1.73
C PHE A 11 -12.71 -6.54 1.38
N ASP A 12 -12.64 -6.00 0.16
CA ASP A 12 -13.54 -4.95 -0.31
C ASP A 12 -13.82 -5.06 -1.82
N SER A 13 -14.48 -4.06 -2.40
CA SER A 13 -14.78 -4.04 -3.83
C SER A 13 -13.54 -4.03 -4.74
N SER A 14 -12.37 -3.65 -4.23
CA SER A 14 -11.11 -3.64 -4.99
C SER A 14 -10.47 -5.03 -5.09
N THR A 15 -10.78 -5.94 -4.14
CA THR A 15 -10.15 -7.26 -4.04
C THR A 15 -10.16 -8.05 -5.36
N PRO A 16 -11.29 -8.23 -6.09
CA PRO A 16 -11.28 -9.00 -7.33
C PRO A 16 -10.39 -8.40 -8.43
N TYR A 17 -10.24 -7.08 -8.45
CA TYR A 17 -9.39 -6.38 -9.41
C TYR A 17 -7.91 -6.56 -9.08
N LEU A 18 -7.55 -6.53 -7.79
CA LEU A 18 -6.19 -6.82 -7.35
C LEU A 18 -5.80 -8.28 -7.64
N TYR A 19 -6.70 -9.23 -7.38
CA TYR A 19 -6.51 -10.64 -7.75
C TYR A 19 -6.39 -10.85 -9.27
N GLN A 20 -7.16 -10.11 -10.06
CA GLN A 20 -7.00 -10.12 -11.52
C GLN A 20 -5.62 -9.56 -11.93
N ALA A 21 -5.18 -8.47 -11.32
CA ALA A 21 -3.90 -7.84 -11.64
C ALA A 21 -2.72 -8.76 -11.33
N VAL A 22 -2.68 -9.39 -10.15
CA VAL A 22 -1.63 -10.34 -9.78
C VAL A 22 -1.64 -11.59 -10.66
N ALA A 23 -2.82 -12.16 -10.95
CA ALA A 23 -2.93 -13.38 -11.76
C ALA A 23 -2.51 -13.18 -13.22
N LYS A 24 -2.73 -11.97 -13.77
CA LYS A 24 -2.37 -11.62 -15.15
C LYS A 24 -1.01 -10.93 -15.27
N GLY A 25 -0.32 -10.65 -14.16
CA GLY A 25 0.91 -9.85 -14.16
C GLY A 25 0.69 -8.44 -14.74
N GLN A 26 -0.49 -7.86 -14.52
CA GLN A 26 -0.86 -6.56 -15.07
C GLN A 26 -0.02 -5.45 -14.44
N THR A 27 0.58 -4.59 -15.28
CA THR A 27 1.19 -3.34 -14.83
C THR A 27 0.11 -2.28 -14.61
N LEU A 28 0.05 -1.75 -13.39
CA LEU A 28 -0.74 -0.59 -13.01
C LEU A 28 0.07 0.68 -13.28
N LYS A 29 -0.63 1.78 -13.58
CA LYS A 29 0.03 3.04 -13.94
C LYS A 29 0.82 3.62 -12.75
N SER A 30 0.17 3.70 -11.60
CA SER A 30 0.71 4.32 -10.40
C SER A 30 -0.07 3.89 -9.15
N ALA A 31 0.57 3.97 -7.99
CA ALA A 31 -0.08 3.90 -6.68
C ALA A 31 0.32 5.11 -5.83
N GLU A 32 -0.61 5.60 -5.01
CA GLU A 32 -0.37 6.71 -4.09
C GLU A 32 -0.86 6.32 -2.69
N ILE A 33 0.06 6.33 -1.73
CA ILE A 33 -0.21 5.98 -0.34
C ILE A 33 -0.04 7.24 0.50
N LYS A 34 -1.14 7.70 1.10
CA LYS A 34 -1.18 8.89 1.96
C LYS A 34 -1.23 8.48 3.42
N TRP A 35 -0.27 9.01 4.17
CA TRP A 35 -0.20 8.85 5.60
C TRP A 35 -0.83 10.06 6.26
N TYR A 36 -1.79 9.80 7.15
CA TYR A 36 -2.55 10.84 7.83
C TYR A 36 -2.10 10.99 9.29
N ARG A 37 -2.27 12.21 9.81
CA ARG A 37 -2.16 12.54 11.23
C ARG A 37 -3.30 13.47 11.62
N ILE A 38 -3.56 13.59 12.92
CA ILE A 38 -4.47 14.60 13.45
C ILE A 38 -3.68 15.89 13.63
N ASN A 39 -4.19 17.00 13.12
CA ASN A 39 -3.58 18.32 13.28
C ASN A 39 -4.07 19.07 14.53
N ASP A 40 -3.52 20.27 14.76
CA ASP A 40 -3.85 21.09 15.93
C ASP A 40 -5.34 21.50 15.99
N ALA A 41 -6.05 21.46 14.85
CA ALA A 41 -7.48 21.70 14.76
C ALA A 41 -8.33 20.43 14.98
N GLY A 42 -7.71 19.30 15.31
CA GLY A 42 -8.38 18.01 15.52
C GLY A 42 -8.87 17.33 14.23
N LYS A 43 -8.36 17.73 13.06
CA LYS A 43 -8.74 17.17 11.76
C LYS A 43 -7.65 16.29 11.20
N GLU A 44 -8.05 15.26 10.45
CA GLU A 44 -7.11 14.45 9.67
C GLU A 44 -6.52 15.26 8.53
N GLU A 45 -5.20 15.24 8.43
CA GLU A 45 -4.46 15.79 7.31
C GLU A 45 -3.39 14.79 6.84
N PRO A 46 -3.13 14.69 5.53
CA PRO A 46 -1.97 13.95 5.07
C PRO A 46 -0.69 14.70 5.52
N TYR A 47 0.32 13.97 5.97
CA TYR A 47 1.63 14.54 6.32
C TYR A 47 2.78 13.93 5.50
N PHE A 48 2.57 12.73 4.95
CA PHE A 48 3.55 12.02 4.14
C PHE A 48 2.86 11.28 3.00
N VAL A 49 3.49 11.26 1.83
CA VAL A 49 2.98 10.58 0.64
C VAL A 49 4.09 9.71 0.07
N ILE A 50 3.75 8.45 -0.21
CA ILE A 50 4.57 7.55 -1.03
C ILE A 50 3.88 7.43 -2.38
N GLN A 51 4.58 7.77 -3.44
CA GLN A 51 4.11 7.65 -4.82
C GLN A 51 4.95 6.61 -5.53
N LEU A 52 4.29 5.69 -6.22
CA LEU A 52 4.91 4.57 -6.91
C LEU A 52 4.46 4.58 -8.38
N GLU A 53 5.39 4.35 -9.30
CA GLU A 53 5.10 4.30 -10.75
C GLU A 53 5.54 2.96 -11.36
N GLY A 54 4.84 2.54 -12.43
CA GLY A 54 5.14 1.26 -13.09
C GLY A 54 4.79 0.03 -12.23
N GLU A 55 3.76 0.18 -11.40
CA GLU A 55 3.41 -0.75 -10.34
C GLU A 55 2.96 -2.12 -10.82
N LYS A 56 3.35 -3.18 -10.11
CA LYS A 56 2.88 -4.55 -10.31
C LYS A 56 2.55 -5.17 -8.96
N VAL A 57 1.37 -5.76 -8.87
CA VAL A 57 1.01 -6.59 -7.71
C VAL A 57 1.84 -7.87 -7.78
N SER A 58 2.79 -8.01 -6.86
CA SER A 58 3.73 -9.14 -6.81
C SER A 58 3.16 -10.33 -6.04
N SER A 59 2.37 -10.09 -5.00
CA SER A 59 1.69 -11.11 -4.23
C SER A 59 0.47 -10.55 -3.51
N ILE A 60 -0.49 -11.44 -3.25
CA ILE A 60 -1.61 -11.18 -2.35
C ILE A 60 -1.70 -12.36 -1.36
N SER A 61 -1.70 -12.06 -0.06
CA SER A 61 -1.82 -13.06 1.00
C SER A 61 -3.14 -12.85 1.75
N PRO A 62 -4.16 -13.69 1.53
CA PRO A 62 -5.41 -13.62 2.28
C PRO A 62 -5.24 -14.21 3.69
N GLY A 63 -5.82 -13.55 4.69
CA GLY A 63 -5.78 -13.92 6.08
C GLY A 63 -7.16 -13.95 6.71
N MET A 64 -7.49 -15.06 7.36
CA MET A 64 -8.65 -15.19 8.24
C MET A 64 -8.16 -15.61 9.62
N ALA A 65 -8.39 -14.76 10.61
CA ALA A 65 -8.02 -15.07 11.98
C ALA A 65 -8.86 -16.23 12.54
N ASN A 66 -8.28 -17.02 13.45
CA ASN A 66 -9.00 -18.10 14.11
C ASN A 66 -10.00 -17.51 15.12
N THR A 67 -11.28 -17.57 14.77
CA THR A 67 -12.38 -17.00 15.56
C THR A 67 -12.57 -17.67 16.93
N LYS A 68 -11.98 -18.85 17.16
CA LYS A 68 -11.99 -19.51 18.48
C LYS A 68 -11.04 -18.85 19.49
N ILE A 69 -10.14 -17.99 19.03
CA ILE A 69 -9.22 -17.23 19.89
C ILE A 69 -9.89 -15.89 20.22
N ASN A 70 -10.34 -15.69 21.46
CA ASN A 70 -11.12 -14.52 21.86
C ASN A 70 -10.48 -13.18 21.46
N SER A 71 -9.15 -13.05 21.60
CA SER A 71 -8.42 -11.83 21.24
C SER A 71 -8.40 -11.52 19.74
N LEU A 72 -8.64 -12.51 18.89
CA LEU A 72 -8.64 -12.36 17.43
C LEU A 72 -10.06 -12.36 16.84
N SER A 73 -11.08 -12.60 17.66
CA SER A 73 -12.48 -12.69 17.22
C SER A 73 -13.04 -11.39 16.62
N GLN A 74 -12.42 -10.25 16.95
CA GLN A 74 -12.81 -8.93 16.45
C GLN A 74 -12.07 -8.55 15.16
N LEU A 75 -11.08 -9.33 14.71
CA LEU A 75 -10.40 -9.06 13.46
C LEU A 75 -11.27 -9.49 12.29
N ASN A 76 -11.48 -8.58 11.35
CA ASN A 76 -12.07 -8.89 10.07
C ASN A 76 -11.12 -9.75 9.20
N HIS A 77 -11.65 -10.23 8.08
CA HIS A 77 -10.81 -10.89 7.07
C HIS A 77 -9.93 -9.84 6.40
N LEU A 78 -8.63 -10.11 6.34
CA LEU A 78 -7.63 -9.19 5.82
C LEU A 78 -6.92 -9.81 4.61
N GLU A 79 -6.37 -8.97 3.76
CA GLU A 79 -5.46 -9.37 2.70
C GLU A 79 -4.26 -8.44 2.67
N VAL A 80 -3.07 -9.02 2.54
CA VAL A 80 -1.81 -8.28 2.37
C VAL A 80 -1.48 -8.23 0.89
N VAL A 81 -1.42 -7.02 0.34
CA VAL A 81 -1.13 -6.74 -1.07
C VAL A 81 0.28 -6.18 -1.16
N SER A 82 1.15 -6.83 -1.94
CA SER A 82 2.54 -6.41 -2.13
C SER A 82 2.77 -5.85 -3.52
N LEU A 83 3.40 -4.69 -3.58
CA LEU A 83 3.58 -3.84 -4.76
C LEU A 83 5.07 -3.73 -5.11
N MET A 84 5.39 -4.01 -6.37
CA MET A 84 6.71 -3.83 -6.97
C MET A 84 6.64 -2.70 -7.98
N TYR A 85 7.60 -1.78 -7.94
CA TYR A 85 7.58 -0.54 -8.70
C TYR A 85 8.86 -0.34 -9.48
N ASP A 86 8.76 0.45 -10.55
CA ASP A 86 9.91 0.92 -11.31
C ASP A 86 10.55 2.14 -10.63
N SER A 87 9.74 3.02 -10.05
CA SER A 87 10.20 4.20 -9.31
C SER A 87 9.33 4.48 -8.09
N ILE A 88 9.95 5.12 -7.10
CA ILE A 88 9.33 5.49 -5.83
C ILE A 88 9.72 6.92 -5.46
N THR A 89 8.74 7.67 -4.96
CA THR A 89 8.94 9.01 -4.41
C THR A 89 8.40 9.07 -3.00
N TRP A 90 9.24 9.50 -2.06
CA TRP A 90 8.88 9.80 -0.68
C TRP A 90 8.75 11.32 -0.53
N HIS A 91 7.61 11.76 -0.03
CA HIS A 91 7.29 13.18 0.09
C HIS A 91 6.76 13.49 1.48
N TYR A 92 7.58 14.16 2.29
CA TYR A 92 7.15 14.78 3.54
C TYR A 92 6.57 16.16 3.21
N LEU A 93 5.27 16.33 3.44
CA LEU A 93 4.51 17.46 2.92
C LEU A 93 4.90 18.77 3.59
N ASP A 94 5.19 18.72 4.89
CA ASP A 94 5.68 19.89 5.63
C ASP A 94 7.12 20.21 5.21
N GLY A 95 7.36 21.45 4.80
CA GLY A 95 8.63 21.84 4.17
C GLY A 95 8.86 21.29 2.76
N ASN A 96 7.90 20.56 2.16
CA ASN A 96 7.96 20.05 0.79
C ASN A 96 9.25 19.25 0.49
N ILE A 97 9.64 18.38 1.43
CA ILE A 97 10.87 17.61 1.34
C ILE A 97 10.59 16.33 0.55
N ARG A 98 11.33 16.13 -0.55
CA ARG A 98 11.12 15.01 -1.48
C ARG A 98 12.41 14.31 -1.82
N PHE A 99 12.33 12.99 -1.93
CA PHE A 99 13.37 12.15 -2.50
C PHE A 99 12.72 11.12 -3.43
N SER A 100 13.35 10.87 -4.56
CA SER A 100 12.89 9.91 -5.55
C SER A 100 14.04 8.99 -5.93
N ASP A 101 13.72 7.73 -6.16
CA ASP A 101 14.67 6.73 -6.65
C ASP A 101 13.97 5.85 -7.69
N ALA A 102 14.73 5.35 -8.68
CA ALA A 102 14.22 4.49 -9.73
C ALA A 102 15.10 3.25 -9.87
N TRP A 103 14.48 2.07 -9.99
CA TRP A 103 15.19 0.80 -10.07
C TRP A 103 16.16 0.72 -11.26
N ASN A 104 15.85 1.45 -12.34
CA ASN A 104 16.63 1.48 -13.57
C ASN A 104 17.71 2.58 -13.58
N GLU A 105 17.75 3.46 -12.59
CA GLU A 105 18.80 4.46 -12.45
C GLU A 105 19.91 3.87 -11.58
N ARG A 106 21.01 3.44 -12.22
CA ARG A 106 22.24 2.96 -11.58
C ARG A 106 23.39 3.90 -11.89
#